data_AF-A0A9D2IY00-F1
#
_entry.id   AF-A0A9D2IY00-F1
#
_cell.length_a   1.000
_cell.length_b   1.000
_cell.length_c   1.000
_cell.angle_alpha   90.00
_cell.angle_beta   90.00
_cell.angle_gamma   90.00
#
_symmetry.space_group_name_H-M   'P 1'
#
loop_
_entity.id
_entity.type
_entity.pdbx_description
1 polymer ?
#
loop_
_entity_poly.entity_id
_entity_poly.type
_entity_poly.pdbx_seq_one_letter_code
_entity_poly.pdbx_strand_id
1 'polypeptide(L)'
;MTAKDKIVEIADEIIDKFKLLSIDGNKFAISDYEHDNNYFKDLSGDFLFTPDKSDAHKKLSSMLIDGYEELSSDIKKEFKRDFFRNVEKRCPFCGQLLETSGKSASDVPTADLDHFFPKHKYPQFALNPQNLIPTCMECNRIEKHIKTITPREFKEALENLKLYKAFQKHPESHFKIYNALHYDCNSPNIINEKNVSVLKLIDLYGLEDRYRNIKNKSFNILLNMLRNFKINTPESLERLLENMASSNWHEINDGYSLNNSPQIWQEFIENILYDECKLMALWEEVKSINMSIF
;
A
#
# COMPACT_ATOMS: atom_id res chain seq x y z
N MET A 1 -26.38 -2.68 6.66
CA MET A 1 -25.58 -1.50 6.32
C MET A 1 -24.13 -1.84 6.56
N THR A 2 -23.30 -1.78 5.52
CA THR A 2 -21.87 -2.07 5.55
C THR A 2 -21.08 -0.89 6.13
N ALA A 3 -19.79 -1.09 6.44
CA ALA A 3 -18.92 0.02 6.83
C ALA A 3 -18.81 1.10 5.75
N LYS A 4 -18.83 0.70 4.47
CA LYS A 4 -18.80 1.63 3.33
C LYS A 4 -20.05 2.51 3.32
N ASP A 5 -21.22 1.91 3.54
CA ASP A 5 -22.50 2.64 3.61
C ASP A 5 -22.50 3.67 4.76
N LYS A 6 -21.97 3.30 5.94
CA LYS A 6 -21.84 4.21 7.09
C LYS A 6 -20.95 5.40 6.80
N ILE A 7 -19.84 5.19 6.09
CA ILE A 7 -18.92 6.27 5.71
C ILE A 7 -19.60 7.23 4.72
N VAL A 8 -20.39 6.70 3.77
CA VAL A 8 -21.18 7.51 2.84
C VAL A 8 -22.25 8.32 3.58
N GLU A 9 -22.96 7.71 4.52
CA GLU A 9 -23.96 8.41 5.35
C GLU A 9 -23.35 9.60 6.10
N ILE A 10 -22.15 9.44 6.67
CA ILE A 10 -21.42 10.54 7.33
C ILE A 10 -21.07 11.65 6.33
N ALA A 11 -20.65 11.29 5.12
CA ALA A 11 -20.38 12.27 4.07
C ALA A 11 -21.66 13.04 3.69
N ASP A 12 -22.78 12.33 3.53
CA ASP A 12 -24.09 12.93 3.20
C ASP A 12 -24.57 13.88 4.30
N GLU A 13 -24.42 13.51 5.57
CA GLU A 13 -24.72 14.39 6.70
C GLU A 13 -23.88 15.68 6.70
N ILE A 14 -22.59 15.57 6.34
CA ILE A 14 -21.69 16.74 6.22
C ILE A 14 -22.17 17.65 5.09
N ILE A 15 -22.53 17.08 3.95
CA ILE A 15 -23.05 17.83 2.80
C ILE A 15 -24.36 18.53 3.18
N ASP A 16 -25.26 17.87 3.91
CA ASP A 16 -26.51 18.48 4.36
C ASP A 16 -26.29 19.60 5.37
N LYS A 17 -25.37 19.44 6.32
CA LYS A 17 -24.94 20.54 7.21
C LYS A 17 -24.32 21.69 6.43
N PHE A 18 -23.51 21.39 5.41
CA PHE A 18 -22.86 22.39 4.58
C PHE A 18 -23.85 23.20 3.73
N LYS A 19 -24.90 22.57 3.19
CA LYS A 19 -26.00 23.24 2.45
C LYS A 19 -26.68 24.33 3.27
N LEU A 20 -26.76 24.15 4.59
CA LEU A 20 -27.39 25.11 5.51
C LEU A 20 -26.50 26.31 5.85
N LEU A 21 -25.19 26.26 5.53
CA LEU A 21 -24.29 27.39 5.75
C LEU A 21 -24.60 28.51 4.76
N SER A 22 -24.61 29.76 5.24
CA SER A 22 -24.75 30.94 4.39
C SER A 22 -23.38 31.41 3.88
N ILE A 23 -22.76 30.61 3.02
CA ILE A 23 -21.47 30.93 2.37
C ILE A 23 -21.70 31.05 0.86
N ASP A 24 -21.12 32.09 0.26
CA ASP A 24 -21.22 32.29 -1.18
C ASP A 24 -20.51 31.16 -1.95
N GLY A 25 -21.17 30.66 -2.99
CA GLY A 25 -20.66 29.55 -3.81
C GLY A 25 -20.83 28.14 -3.24
N ASN A 26 -21.61 27.93 -2.16
CA ASN A 26 -21.88 26.59 -1.61
C ASN A 26 -22.42 25.60 -2.63
N LYS A 27 -23.33 26.04 -3.50
CA LYS A 27 -23.90 25.18 -4.57
C LYS A 27 -22.83 24.71 -5.56
N PHE A 28 -21.84 25.54 -5.87
CA PHE A 28 -20.75 25.17 -6.76
C PHE A 28 -19.80 24.17 -6.10
N ALA A 29 -19.44 24.39 -4.83
CA ALA A 29 -18.60 23.46 -4.09
C ALA A 29 -19.23 22.07 -3.95
N ILE A 30 -20.55 22.00 -3.70
CA ILE A 30 -21.29 20.74 -3.67
C ILE A 30 -21.32 20.10 -5.07
N SER A 31 -21.62 20.87 -6.11
CA SER A 31 -21.66 20.36 -7.49
C SER A 31 -20.32 19.77 -7.92
N ASP A 32 -19.21 20.41 -7.58
CA ASP A 32 -17.87 19.91 -7.89
C ASP A 32 -17.55 18.64 -7.08
N TYR A 33 -17.93 18.59 -5.80
CA TYR A 33 -17.79 17.41 -4.94
C TYR A 33 -18.58 16.20 -5.49
N GLU A 34 -19.84 16.42 -5.86
CA GLU A 34 -20.72 15.37 -6.40
C GLU A 34 -20.22 14.86 -7.75
N HIS A 35 -19.81 15.79 -8.64
CA HIS A 35 -19.20 15.46 -9.91
C HIS A 35 -17.99 14.54 -9.71
N ASP A 36 -17.01 14.98 -8.90
CA ASP A 36 -15.76 14.24 -8.71
C ASP A 36 -15.99 12.86 -8.10
N ASN A 37 -16.92 12.72 -7.14
CA ASN A 37 -17.25 11.42 -6.55
C ASN A 37 -17.91 10.47 -7.55
N ASN A 38 -18.76 10.99 -8.44
CA ASN A 38 -19.38 10.19 -9.49
C ASN A 38 -18.36 9.69 -10.53
N TYR A 39 -17.31 10.48 -10.81
CA TYR A 39 -16.28 10.17 -11.81
C TYR A 39 -14.97 9.62 -11.22
N PHE A 40 -14.93 9.31 -9.92
CA PHE A 40 -13.73 8.82 -9.22
C PHE A 40 -13.05 7.65 -9.95
N LYS A 41 -13.84 6.70 -10.44
CA LYS A 41 -13.35 5.48 -11.13
C LYS A 41 -12.90 5.71 -12.55
N ASP A 42 -13.45 6.72 -13.23
CA ASP A 42 -13.26 6.90 -14.66
C ASP A 42 -11.91 7.55 -14.96
N LEU A 43 -11.45 8.43 -14.06
CA LEU A 43 -10.18 9.15 -14.19
C LEU A 43 -10.01 9.81 -15.58
N SER A 44 -11.13 10.18 -16.22
CA SER A 44 -11.21 10.58 -17.62
C SER A 44 -10.94 12.07 -17.86
N GLY A 45 -10.83 12.85 -16.79
CA GLY A 45 -10.56 14.29 -16.82
C GLY A 45 -10.05 14.80 -15.48
N ASP A 46 -9.74 16.09 -15.42
CA ASP A 46 -9.35 16.74 -14.18
C ASP A 46 -10.53 16.82 -13.21
N PHE A 47 -10.24 16.63 -11.92
CA PHE A 47 -11.19 16.82 -10.85
C PHE A 47 -11.53 18.32 -10.71
N LEU A 48 -12.82 18.63 -10.59
CA LEU A 48 -13.32 20.00 -10.57
C LEU A 48 -13.14 20.66 -9.20
N PHE A 49 -13.17 19.84 -8.14
CA PHE A 49 -13.06 20.30 -6.76
C PHE A 49 -11.60 20.57 -6.40
N THR A 50 -11.30 21.82 -6.06
CA THR A 50 -10.00 22.23 -5.54
C THR A 50 -10.19 23.01 -4.24
N PRO A 51 -9.42 22.70 -3.17
CA PRO A 51 -9.62 23.31 -1.85
C PRO A 51 -9.58 24.83 -1.89
N ASP A 52 -8.66 25.40 -2.67
CA ASP A 52 -8.41 26.84 -2.72
C ASP A 52 -9.30 27.62 -3.71
N LYS A 53 -10.24 26.95 -4.39
CA LYS A 53 -11.09 27.56 -5.43
C LYS A 53 -11.98 28.69 -4.91
N SER A 54 -12.53 28.53 -3.71
CA SER A 54 -13.34 29.53 -3.02
C SER A 54 -13.44 29.23 -1.52
N ASP A 55 -13.96 30.18 -0.74
CA ASP A 55 -14.16 29.97 0.71
C ASP A 55 -15.14 28.81 1.00
N ALA A 56 -16.14 28.59 0.13
CA ALA A 56 -17.01 27.43 0.19
C ALA A 56 -16.21 26.11 0.03
N HIS A 57 -15.29 26.03 -0.93
CA HIS A 57 -14.45 24.84 -1.14
C HIS A 57 -13.49 24.59 0.02
N LYS A 58 -12.89 25.65 0.56
CA LYS A 58 -12.03 25.57 1.75
C LYS A 58 -12.81 25.05 2.95
N LYS A 59 -14.02 25.59 3.17
CA LYS A 59 -14.87 25.16 4.29
C LYS A 59 -15.33 23.72 4.15
N LEU A 60 -15.81 23.32 2.96
CA LEU A 60 -16.21 21.94 2.70
C LEU A 60 -15.03 20.97 2.83
N SER A 61 -13.83 21.36 2.36
CA SER A 61 -12.61 20.56 2.54
C SER A 61 -12.32 20.26 4.00
N SER A 62 -12.36 21.28 4.87
CA SER A 62 -12.18 21.10 6.32
C SER A 62 -13.19 20.13 6.88
N MET A 63 -14.48 20.32 6.58
CA MET A 63 -15.54 19.47 7.14
C MET A 63 -15.41 18.01 6.71
N LEU A 64 -15.00 17.73 5.46
CA LEU A 64 -14.78 16.37 4.97
C LEU A 64 -13.55 15.71 5.61
N ILE A 65 -12.45 16.45 5.80
CA ILE A 65 -11.26 15.96 6.50
C ILE A 65 -11.60 15.68 7.97
N ASP A 66 -12.24 16.62 8.66
CA ASP A 66 -12.65 16.50 10.06
C ASP A 66 -13.56 15.29 10.24
N GLY A 67 -14.55 15.11 9.35
CA GLY A 67 -15.43 13.96 9.35
C GLY A 67 -14.70 12.61 9.19
N TYR A 68 -13.63 12.57 8.40
CA TYR A 68 -12.77 11.38 8.31
C TYR A 68 -11.98 11.13 9.60
N GLU A 69 -11.38 12.18 10.19
CA GLU A 69 -10.60 12.06 11.42
C GLU A 69 -11.47 11.57 12.59
N GLU A 70 -12.72 12.04 12.65
CA GLU A 70 -13.72 11.67 13.65
C GLU A 70 -14.37 10.30 13.42
N LEU A 71 -14.06 9.60 12.31
CA LEU A 71 -14.59 8.26 12.05
C LEU A 71 -14.28 7.31 13.23
N SER A 72 -15.34 6.69 13.75
CA SER A 72 -15.24 5.81 14.91
C SER A 72 -14.32 4.61 14.65
N SER A 73 -13.66 4.14 15.71
CA SER A 73 -12.78 2.97 15.61
C SER A 73 -13.50 1.73 15.11
N ASP A 74 -14.81 1.63 15.37
CA ASP A 74 -15.61 0.46 15.00
C ASP A 74 -15.93 0.45 13.51
N ILE A 75 -16.23 1.61 12.91
CA ILE A 75 -16.36 1.74 11.45
C ILE A 75 -15.04 1.39 10.77
N LYS A 76 -13.90 1.90 11.28
CA LYS A 76 -12.57 1.60 10.73
C LYS A 76 -12.25 0.10 10.82
N LYS A 77 -12.60 -0.58 11.93
CA LYS A 77 -12.41 -2.03 12.10
C LYS A 77 -13.31 -2.84 11.16
N GLU A 78 -14.58 -2.47 11.04
CA GLU A 78 -15.55 -3.13 10.16
C GLU A 78 -15.12 -2.99 8.69
N PHE A 79 -14.68 -1.80 8.28
CA PHE A 79 -14.15 -1.57 6.92
C PHE A 79 -12.99 -2.52 6.62
N LYS A 80 -12.03 -2.67 7.54
CA LYS A 80 -10.91 -3.60 7.37
C LYS A 80 -11.35 -5.06 7.27
N ARG A 81 -12.31 -5.49 8.09
CA ARG A 81 -12.86 -6.86 8.00
C ARG A 81 -13.52 -7.10 6.66
N ASP A 82 -14.33 -6.16 6.21
CA ASP A 82 -15.02 -6.24 4.93
C ASP A 82 -14.02 -6.28 3.78
N PHE A 83 -13.01 -5.41 3.82
CA PHE A 83 -11.97 -5.32 2.79
C PHE A 83 -11.20 -6.64 2.61
N PHE A 84 -10.90 -7.35 3.70
CA PHE A 84 -10.13 -8.60 3.66
C PHE A 84 -10.98 -9.87 3.80
N ARG A 85 -12.30 -9.78 3.61
CA ARG A 85 -13.21 -10.91 3.90
C ARG A 85 -12.90 -12.15 3.04
N ASN A 86 -12.54 -11.96 1.77
CA ASN A 86 -12.34 -13.03 0.79
C ASN A 86 -10.97 -12.97 0.12
N VAL A 87 -10.05 -12.19 0.69
CA VAL A 87 -8.70 -12.02 0.17
C VAL A 87 -7.70 -12.14 1.31
N GLU A 88 -6.48 -12.54 0.97
CA GLU A 88 -5.43 -12.63 1.96
C GLU A 88 -5.13 -11.26 2.57
N LYS A 89 -4.88 -11.23 3.88
CA LYS A 89 -4.71 -10.01 4.67
C LYS A 89 -3.33 -9.39 4.42
N ARG A 90 -3.10 -8.85 3.22
CA ARG A 90 -1.83 -8.25 2.82
C ARG A 90 -1.93 -6.74 2.67
N CYS A 91 -0.84 -6.05 3.02
CA CYS A 91 -0.72 -4.64 2.69
C CYS A 91 -0.68 -4.48 1.15
N PRO A 92 -1.57 -3.66 0.55
CA PRO A 92 -1.60 -3.48 -0.90
C PRO A 92 -0.37 -2.79 -1.50
N PHE A 93 0.40 -2.05 -0.69
CA PHE A 93 1.59 -1.34 -1.16
C PHE A 93 2.87 -2.18 -1.12
N CYS A 94 3.01 -3.09 -0.13
CA CYS A 94 4.25 -3.83 0.08
C CYS A 94 4.07 -5.36 0.11
N GLY A 95 2.84 -5.86 0.01
CA GLY A 95 2.54 -7.30 0.05
C GLY A 95 2.71 -7.96 1.42
N GLN A 96 3.20 -7.24 2.45
CA GLN A 96 3.41 -7.79 3.80
C GLN A 96 2.09 -8.32 4.38
N LEU A 97 2.13 -9.51 4.97
CA LEU A 97 0.99 -10.06 5.71
C LEU A 97 0.70 -9.21 6.96
N LEU A 98 -0.57 -8.88 7.13
CA LEU A 98 -1.10 -8.11 8.23
C LEU A 98 -1.55 -9.08 9.32
N GLU A 99 -0.86 -9.07 10.44
CA GLU A 99 -1.23 -9.88 11.62
C GLU A 99 -2.65 -9.56 12.07
N THR A 100 -3.41 -10.58 12.48
CA THR A 100 -4.66 -10.37 13.19
C THR A 100 -4.36 -10.22 14.66
N SER A 101 -5.00 -9.25 15.32
CA SER A 101 -4.80 -9.06 16.76
C SER A 101 -5.26 -10.33 17.49
N GLY A 102 -4.31 -11.08 18.08
CA GLY A 102 -4.48 -12.41 18.69
C GLY A 102 -5.37 -12.50 19.94
N LYS A 103 -6.34 -11.60 20.10
CA LYS A 103 -7.41 -11.73 21.08
C LYS A 103 -8.65 -12.24 20.35
N SER A 104 -9.03 -13.46 20.71
CA SER A 104 -10.19 -14.21 20.25
C SER A 104 -11.39 -13.31 19.90
N ALA A 105 -11.93 -13.52 18.69
CA ALA A 105 -13.12 -12.91 18.07
C ALA A 105 -12.96 -11.62 17.23
N SER A 106 -11.77 -11.05 17.05
CA SER A 106 -11.60 -10.01 16.03
C SER A 106 -10.63 -10.44 14.94
N ASP A 107 -11.18 -10.97 13.84
CA ASP A 107 -10.47 -11.23 12.58
C ASP A 107 -10.05 -9.92 11.85
N VAL A 108 -9.72 -8.88 12.61
CA VAL A 108 -9.34 -7.56 12.10
C VAL A 108 -7.83 -7.57 11.87
N PRO A 109 -7.37 -7.35 10.64
CA PRO A 109 -5.96 -7.15 10.38
C PRO A 109 -5.44 -5.87 11.03
N THR A 110 -4.21 -5.95 11.52
CA THR A 110 -3.41 -4.84 12.06
C THR A 110 -2.97 -3.96 10.89
N ALA A 111 -3.88 -3.08 10.49
CA ALA A 111 -3.70 -2.11 9.42
C ALA A 111 -4.33 -0.76 9.79
N ASP A 112 -3.77 0.29 9.22
CA ASP A 112 -4.32 1.64 9.23
C ASP A 112 -5.08 1.90 7.93
N LEU A 113 -6.03 2.83 7.94
CA LEU A 113 -6.71 3.26 6.71
C LEU A 113 -5.96 4.44 6.10
N ASP A 114 -5.39 4.25 4.94
CA ASP A 114 -4.72 5.27 4.14
C ASP A 114 -5.65 5.73 2.99
N HIS A 115 -5.35 6.86 2.36
CA HIS A 115 -6.11 7.45 1.25
C HIS A 115 -5.37 7.32 -0.08
N PHE A 116 -5.94 6.63 -1.05
CA PHE A 116 -5.37 6.43 -2.37
C PHE A 116 -4.95 7.74 -3.06
N PHE A 117 -5.86 8.72 -3.10
CA PHE A 117 -5.58 10.12 -3.36
C PHE A 117 -5.45 10.86 -2.03
N PRO A 118 -4.31 11.54 -1.76
CA PRO A 118 -4.07 12.19 -0.48
C PRO A 118 -5.18 13.18 -0.11
N LYS A 119 -5.82 13.00 1.05
CA LYS A 119 -6.95 13.83 1.50
C LYS A 119 -6.63 15.33 1.58
N HIS A 120 -5.37 15.71 1.86
CA HIS A 120 -4.97 17.13 1.91
C HIS A 120 -5.04 17.81 0.53
N LYS A 121 -4.88 17.04 -0.55
CA LYS A 121 -4.95 17.53 -1.92
C LYS A 121 -6.32 17.26 -2.56
N TYR A 122 -6.92 16.12 -2.24
CA TYR A 122 -8.22 15.70 -2.75
C TYR A 122 -9.22 15.44 -1.60
N PRO A 123 -9.58 16.48 -0.82
CA PRO A 123 -10.44 16.31 0.36
C PRO A 123 -11.86 15.90 0.00
N GLN A 124 -12.32 16.13 -1.24
CA GLN A 124 -13.58 15.60 -1.75
C GLN A 124 -13.67 14.06 -1.68
N PHE A 125 -12.53 13.38 -1.56
CA PHE A 125 -12.44 11.93 -1.43
C PHE A 125 -12.04 11.47 -0.02
N ALA A 126 -12.00 12.36 0.98
CA ALA A 126 -11.62 11.98 2.36
C ALA A 126 -12.56 10.92 2.95
N LEU A 127 -13.85 11.02 2.65
CA LEU A 127 -14.92 10.09 3.05
C LEU A 127 -15.45 9.25 1.87
N ASN A 128 -14.71 9.18 0.75
CA ASN A 128 -15.09 8.25 -0.33
C ASN A 128 -14.53 6.86 0.01
N PRO A 129 -15.36 5.82 0.23
CA PRO A 129 -14.87 4.48 0.55
C PRO A 129 -13.96 3.86 -0.53
N GLN A 130 -14.09 4.32 -1.78
CA GLN A 130 -13.23 3.89 -2.89
C GLN A 130 -11.84 4.53 -2.83
N ASN A 131 -11.68 5.61 -2.06
CA ASN A 131 -10.40 6.23 -1.80
C ASN A 131 -9.69 5.66 -0.56
N LEU A 132 -10.32 4.77 0.22
CA LEU A 132 -9.75 4.21 1.44
C LEU A 132 -9.11 2.85 1.21
N ILE A 133 -7.91 2.65 1.76
CA ILE A 133 -7.14 1.41 1.62
C ILE A 133 -6.47 1.00 2.95
N PRO A 134 -6.68 -0.23 3.43
CA PRO A 134 -5.97 -0.72 4.60
C PRO A 134 -4.49 -0.97 4.28
N THR A 135 -3.56 -0.44 5.07
CA THR A 135 -2.11 -0.58 4.86
C THR A 135 -1.39 -0.94 6.15
N CYS A 136 -0.20 -1.55 6.05
CA CYS A 136 0.62 -1.74 7.25
C CYS A 136 1.12 -0.40 7.78
N MET A 137 1.46 -0.35 9.07
CA MET A 137 1.87 0.86 9.76
C MET A 137 3.09 1.54 9.11
N GLU A 138 4.06 0.76 8.64
CA GLU A 138 5.27 1.30 8.00
C GLU A 138 4.95 1.95 6.65
N CYS A 139 4.08 1.31 5.88
CA CYS A 139 3.57 1.86 4.62
C CYS A 139 2.76 3.14 4.87
N ASN A 140 1.88 3.14 5.86
CA ASN A 140 1.03 4.29 6.16
C ASN A 140 1.85 5.53 6.56
N ARG A 141 3.02 5.34 7.19
CA ARG A 141 3.91 6.42 7.63
C ARG A 141 4.73 7.06 6.51
N ILE A 142 4.87 6.40 5.36
CA ILE A 142 5.60 6.96 4.23
C ILE A 142 4.71 8.02 3.60
N GLU A 143 5.12 9.28 3.75
CA GLU A 143 4.41 10.42 3.19
C GLU A 143 4.26 10.26 1.68
N LYS A 144 3.05 10.54 1.19
CA LYS A 144 2.79 10.58 -0.24
C LYS A 144 3.41 11.86 -0.79
N HIS A 145 4.33 11.75 -1.73
CA HIS A 145 4.96 12.92 -2.32
C HIS A 145 3.89 13.68 -3.09
N ILE A 146 3.57 14.88 -2.63
CA ILE A 146 2.55 15.76 -3.23
C ILE A 146 3.10 16.43 -4.50
N LYS A 147 3.85 15.70 -5.32
CA LYS A 147 4.04 16.10 -6.72
C LYS A 147 2.78 15.75 -7.49
N THR A 148 2.35 16.66 -8.34
CA THR A 148 1.06 16.53 -9.01
C THR A 148 1.14 15.50 -10.13
N ILE A 149 0.67 14.29 -9.83
CA ILE A 149 0.07 13.43 -10.84
C ILE A 149 -1.36 13.93 -11.09
N THR A 150 -1.70 14.19 -12.34
CA THR A 150 -3.08 14.51 -12.73
C THR A 150 -3.91 13.22 -12.78
N PRO A 151 -5.25 13.27 -12.67
CA PRO A 151 -6.09 12.07 -12.80
C PRO A 151 -5.87 11.35 -14.13
N ARG A 152 -5.63 12.12 -15.20
CA ARG A 152 -5.28 11.59 -16.52
C ARG A 152 -3.96 10.81 -16.50
N GLU A 153 -2.89 11.39 -15.96
CA GLU A 153 -1.61 10.69 -15.83
C GLU A 153 -1.74 9.47 -14.92
N PHE A 154 -2.56 9.56 -13.88
CA PHE A 154 -2.86 8.44 -13.01
C PHE A 154 -3.50 7.28 -13.78
N LYS A 155 -4.51 7.59 -14.61
CA LYS A 155 -5.14 6.62 -15.51
C LYS A 155 -4.14 6.00 -16.47
N GLU A 156 -3.34 6.82 -17.14
CA GLU A 156 -2.31 6.36 -18.08
C GLU A 156 -1.31 5.41 -17.39
N ALA A 157 -0.91 5.70 -16.14
CA ALA A 157 -0.06 4.82 -15.35
C ALA A 157 -0.73 3.46 -15.11
N LEU A 158 -2.00 3.46 -14.68
CA LEU A 158 -2.76 2.21 -14.48
C LEU A 158 -2.96 1.42 -15.78
N GLU A 159 -3.16 2.08 -16.91
CA GLU A 159 -3.28 1.42 -18.22
C GLU A 159 -1.96 0.76 -18.63
N ASN A 160 -0.82 1.44 -18.44
CA ASN A 160 0.51 0.89 -18.70
C ASN A 160 0.79 -0.35 -17.82
N LEU A 161 0.40 -0.30 -16.55
CA LEU A 161 0.50 -1.43 -15.61
C LEU A 161 -0.57 -2.51 -15.84
N LYS A 162 -1.50 -2.32 -16.78
CA LYS A 162 -2.65 -3.21 -17.03
C LYS A 162 -3.57 -3.38 -15.81
N LEU A 163 -3.62 -2.36 -14.94
CA LEU A 163 -4.40 -2.32 -13.71
C LEU A 163 -5.68 -1.48 -13.83
N TYR A 164 -5.92 -0.75 -14.92
CA TYR A 164 -7.07 0.17 -15.01
C TYR A 164 -8.45 -0.51 -14.90
N LYS A 165 -8.73 -1.55 -15.69
CA LYS A 165 -10.00 -2.33 -15.58
C LYS A 165 -10.18 -2.92 -14.19
N ALA A 166 -9.06 -3.22 -13.58
CA ALA A 166 -8.95 -3.79 -12.30
C ALA A 166 -9.41 -2.73 -11.28
N PHE A 167 -8.81 -1.53 -11.31
CA PHE A 167 -9.15 -0.36 -10.47
C PHE A 167 -10.65 -0.05 -10.52
N GLN A 168 -11.26 -0.07 -11.71
CA GLN A 168 -12.69 0.20 -11.87
C GLN A 168 -13.61 -0.83 -11.19
N LYS A 169 -13.18 -2.08 -11.05
CA LYS A 169 -14.02 -3.20 -10.62
C LYS A 169 -14.20 -3.30 -9.10
N HIS A 170 -13.22 -2.93 -8.29
CA HIS A 170 -13.39 -3.06 -6.84
C HIS A 170 -12.35 -2.28 -6.02
N PRO A 171 -12.74 -1.69 -4.86
CA PRO A 171 -11.74 -1.12 -3.98
C PRO A 171 -10.84 -2.13 -3.27
N GLU A 172 -11.27 -3.39 -3.10
CA GLU A 172 -10.39 -4.45 -2.55
C GLU A 172 -9.44 -4.99 -3.60
N SER A 173 -9.74 -4.67 -4.85
CA SER A 173 -8.89 -5.07 -5.93
C SER A 173 -7.71 -4.13 -6.11
N HIS A 174 -7.69 -2.91 -5.48
CA HIS A 174 -6.74 -1.76 -5.55
C HIS A 174 -5.22 -2.00 -5.67
N PHE A 175 -4.85 -3.25 -5.87
CA PHE A 175 -3.94 -3.78 -6.89
C PHE A 175 -2.51 -3.83 -6.45
N LYS A 176 -1.96 -5.05 -6.52
CA LYS A 176 -0.99 -5.56 -7.51
C LYS A 176 -0.07 -4.56 -8.21
N ILE A 177 0.00 -3.28 -7.85
CA ILE A 177 1.03 -2.34 -8.29
C ILE A 177 2.38 -2.97 -7.98
N TYR A 178 2.50 -3.53 -6.78
CA TYR A 178 3.64 -4.34 -6.41
C TYR A 178 3.86 -5.53 -7.39
N ASN A 179 2.83 -6.28 -7.79
CA ASN A 179 3.02 -7.39 -8.73
C ASN A 179 3.19 -6.96 -10.20
N ALA A 180 2.86 -5.71 -10.54
CA ALA A 180 2.86 -5.17 -11.90
C ALA A 180 4.15 -4.42 -12.21
N LEU A 181 4.86 -3.95 -11.17
CA LEU A 181 6.16 -3.33 -11.29
C LEU A 181 7.25 -4.39 -11.26
N HIS A 182 8.23 -4.25 -12.13
CA HIS A 182 9.46 -5.04 -12.07
C HIS A 182 10.41 -4.38 -11.09
N TYR A 183 10.72 -5.08 -10.01
CA TYR A 183 11.70 -4.65 -9.04
C TYR A 183 13.03 -5.39 -9.25
N ASP A 184 14.11 -4.63 -9.34
CA ASP A 184 15.46 -5.16 -9.44
C ASP A 184 16.21 -4.94 -8.12
N CYS A 185 16.39 -6.02 -7.37
CA CYS A 185 17.16 -6.03 -6.13
C CYS A 185 18.65 -5.68 -6.34
N ASN A 186 19.18 -5.70 -7.57
CA ASN A 186 20.57 -5.38 -7.92
C ASN A 186 20.81 -3.90 -8.21
N SER A 187 19.78 -3.19 -8.65
CA SER A 187 19.94 -1.84 -9.18
C SER A 187 19.86 -0.79 -8.05
N PRO A 188 20.67 0.29 -8.10
CA PRO A 188 20.48 1.43 -7.22
C PRO A 188 19.11 2.11 -7.44
N ASN A 189 18.53 1.98 -8.64
CA ASN A 189 17.14 2.32 -8.94
C ASN A 189 16.32 1.04 -8.92
N ILE A 190 15.51 0.85 -7.87
CA ILE A 190 14.84 -0.42 -7.60
C ILE A 190 13.81 -0.72 -8.70
N ILE A 191 13.12 0.32 -9.19
CA ILE A 191 12.12 0.18 -10.24
C ILE A 191 12.70 0.72 -11.56
N ASN A 192 12.93 -0.19 -12.52
CA ASN A 192 13.38 0.18 -13.86
C ASN A 192 12.18 0.47 -14.78
N GLU A 193 11.56 1.64 -14.58
CA GLU A 193 10.44 2.12 -15.38
C GLU A 193 10.83 3.33 -16.23
N LYS A 194 10.32 3.39 -17.45
CA LYS A 194 10.57 4.50 -18.40
C LYS A 194 9.32 5.32 -18.67
N ASN A 195 8.14 4.79 -18.41
CA ASN A 195 6.89 5.50 -18.59
C ASN A 195 6.76 6.63 -17.56
N VAL A 196 6.65 7.86 -18.03
CA VAL A 196 6.59 9.07 -17.18
C VAL A 196 5.41 9.03 -16.21
N SER A 197 4.24 8.59 -16.68
CA SER A 197 3.04 8.51 -15.85
C SER A 197 3.19 7.45 -14.74
N VAL A 198 3.81 6.30 -15.05
CA VAL A 198 4.12 5.28 -14.04
C VAL A 198 5.18 5.77 -13.05
N LEU A 199 6.23 6.48 -13.50
CA LEU A 199 7.23 7.11 -12.62
C LEU A 199 6.59 8.10 -11.65
N LYS A 200 5.62 8.90 -12.11
CA LYS A 200 4.85 9.79 -11.23
C LYS A 200 4.00 9.03 -10.21
N LEU A 201 3.44 7.87 -10.58
CA LEU A 201 2.70 7.02 -9.65
C LEU A 201 3.62 6.39 -8.60
N ILE A 202 4.81 5.96 -9.02
CA ILE A 202 5.87 5.45 -8.14
C ILE A 202 6.27 6.51 -7.11
N ASP A 203 6.50 7.74 -7.57
CA ASP A 203 6.85 8.89 -6.73
C ASP A 203 5.69 9.25 -5.77
N LEU A 204 4.45 9.37 -6.27
CA LEU A 204 3.27 9.68 -5.44
C LEU A 204 3.18 8.76 -4.21
N TYR A 205 3.33 7.45 -4.43
CA TYR A 205 3.21 6.48 -3.37
C TYR A 205 4.52 6.19 -2.61
N GLY A 206 5.65 6.78 -3.01
CA GLY A 206 6.95 6.46 -2.41
C GLY A 206 7.28 4.96 -2.51
N LEU A 207 6.99 4.33 -3.65
CA LEU A 207 7.11 2.87 -3.80
C LEU A 207 8.56 2.39 -3.69
N GLU A 208 9.52 3.23 -4.09
CA GLU A 208 10.96 2.98 -3.91
C GLU A 208 11.32 2.79 -2.43
N ASP A 209 10.91 3.72 -1.56
CA ASP A 209 11.18 3.64 -0.13
C ASP A 209 10.46 2.45 0.53
N ARG A 210 9.22 2.18 0.10
CA ARG A 210 8.46 1.00 0.54
C ARG A 210 9.19 -0.28 0.17
N TYR A 211 9.66 -0.40 -1.06
CA TYR A 211 10.40 -1.59 -1.50
C TYR A 211 11.73 -1.73 -0.78
N ARG A 212 12.47 -0.63 -0.60
CA ARG A 212 13.72 -0.64 0.18
C ARG A 212 13.50 -1.17 1.59
N ASN A 213 12.40 -0.78 2.24
CA ASN A 213 12.02 -1.29 3.55
C ASN A 213 11.70 -2.80 3.52
N ILE A 214 11.03 -3.29 2.47
CA ILE A 214 10.79 -4.73 2.27
C ILE A 214 12.12 -5.47 2.15
N LYS A 215 13.01 -5.03 1.26
CA LYS A 215 14.33 -5.65 1.04
C LYS A 215 15.15 -5.73 2.33
N ASN A 216 15.19 -4.64 3.10
CA ASN A 216 15.88 -4.60 4.39
C ASN A 216 15.27 -5.61 5.39
N LYS A 217 13.94 -5.74 5.42
CA LYS A 217 13.27 -6.77 6.23
C LYS A 217 13.62 -8.18 5.74
N SER A 218 13.66 -8.42 4.42
CA SER A 218 14.00 -9.73 3.85
C SER A 218 15.40 -10.15 4.26
N PHE A 219 16.34 -9.23 4.14
CA PHE A 219 17.72 -9.46 4.55
C PHE A 219 17.85 -9.75 6.05
N ASN A 220 17.19 -8.96 6.90
CA ASN A 220 17.20 -9.21 8.35
C ASN A 220 16.58 -10.56 8.74
N ILE A 221 15.47 -10.96 8.09
CA ILE A 221 14.84 -12.25 8.31
C ILE A 221 15.78 -13.38 7.86
N LEU A 222 16.39 -13.25 6.69
CA LEU A 222 17.38 -14.20 6.20
C LEU A 222 18.53 -14.34 7.21
N LEU A 223 19.18 -13.25 7.62
CA LEU A 223 20.27 -13.31 8.61
C LEU A 223 19.85 -13.98 9.93
N ASN A 224 18.65 -13.71 10.43
CA ASN A 224 18.14 -14.36 11.64
C ASN A 224 17.92 -15.86 11.43
N MET A 225 17.44 -16.28 10.26
CA MET A 225 17.36 -17.71 9.92
C MET A 225 18.75 -18.32 9.87
N LEU A 226 19.69 -17.72 9.13
CA LEU A 226 21.06 -18.24 8.95
C LEU A 226 21.78 -18.40 10.30
N ARG A 227 21.59 -17.47 11.24
CA ARG A 227 22.08 -17.56 12.63
C ARG A 227 21.59 -18.82 13.35
N ASN A 228 20.35 -19.24 13.11
CA ASN A 228 19.75 -20.40 13.76
C ASN A 228 20.16 -21.73 13.09
N PHE A 229 20.52 -21.73 11.80
CA PHE A 229 20.83 -22.95 11.03
C PHE A 229 22.29 -23.46 11.16
N LYS A 230 23.18 -22.77 11.88
CA LYS A 230 24.61 -23.14 12.08
C LYS A 230 25.32 -23.54 10.76
N ILE A 231 25.35 -22.61 9.82
CA ILE A 231 25.93 -22.80 8.49
C ILE A 231 27.46 -22.68 8.57
N ASN A 232 28.18 -23.73 8.15
CA ASN A 232 29.64 -23.81 8.32
C ASN A 232 30.41 -23.86 6.99
N THR A 233 29.73 -24.02 5.86
CA THR A 233 30.37 -24.01 4.53
C THR A 233 29.54 -23.23 3.50
N PRO A 234 30.15 -22.70 2.43
CA PRO A 234 29.43 -22.06 1.33
C PRO A 234 28.36 -22.97 0.70
N GLU A 235 28.65 -24.25 0.53
CA GLU A 235 27.73 -25.22 -0.10
C GLU A 235 26.51 -25.48 0.79
N SER A 236 26.69 -25.45 2.12
CA SER A 236 25.57 -25.56 3.06
C SER A 236 24.68 -24.30 3.06
N LEU A 237 25.25 -23.13 2.78
CA LEU A 237 24.50 -21.89 2.58
C LEU A 237 23.68 -21.96 1.30
N GLU A 238 24.33 -22.32 0.19
CA GLU A 238 23.72 -22.44 -1.14
C GLU A 238 22.52 -23.40 -1.11
N ARG A 239 22.70 -24.61 -0.57
CA ARG A 239 21.62 -25.60 -0.44
C ARG A 239 20.47 -25.13 0.43
N LEU A 240 20.75 -24.33 1.47
CA LEU A 240 19.69 -23.75 2.29
C LEU A 240 18.90 -22.70 1.51
N LEU A 241 19.57 -21.84 0.75
CA LEU A 241 18.93 -20.84 -0.10
C LEU A 241 18.10 -21.51 -1.22
N GLU A 242 18.60 -22.58 -1.86
CA GLU A 242 17.83 -23.37 -2.82
C GLU A 242 16.53 -23.90 -2.20
N ASN A 243 16.59 -24.42 -0.97
CA ASN A 243 15.39 -24.86 -0.26
C ASN A 243 14.46 -23.67 0.02
N MET A 244 14.99 -22.53 0.47
CA MET A 244 14.21 -21.31 0.77
C MET A 244 13.55 -20.69 -0.46
N ALA A 245 14.14 -20.85 -1.65
CA ALA A 245 13.57 -20.41 -2.92
C ALA A 245 12.44 -21.34 -3.41
N SER A 246 12.42 -22.60 -2.94
CA SER A 246 11.39 -23.55 -3.35
C SER A 246 10.02 -23.16 -2.76
N SER A 247 8.96 -23.32 -3.56
CA SER A 247 7.58 -23.04 -3.14
C SER A 247 7.13 -23.82 -1.90
N ASN A 248 7.77 -24.97 -1.60
CA ASN A 248 7.47 -25.83 -0.47
C ASN A 248 8.03 -25.30 0.88
N TRP A 249 8.99 -24.38 0.86
CA TRP A 249 9.51 -23.78 2.10
C TRP A 249 8.47 -22.95 2.84
N HIS A 250 7.57 -22.32 2.08
CA HIS A 250 6.49 -21.48 2.61
C HIS A 250 5.48 -22.27 3.43
N GLU A 251 5.22 -23.54 3.08
CA GLU A 251 4.29 -24.41 3.82
C GLU A 251 4.86 -24.91 5.16
N ILE A 252 6.18 -24.83 5.35
CA ILE A 252 6.90 -25.39 6.49
C ILE A 252 7.13 -24.34 7.58
N ASN A 253 7.06 -23.05 7.25
CA ASN A 253 7.63 -22.00 8.10
C ASN A 253 6.78 -20.72 8.16
N ASP A 254 5.56 -20.85 8.68
CA ASP A 254 4.56 -19.78 8.88
C ASP A 254 5.01 -18.67 9.87
N GLY A 255 6.12 -18.88 10.59
CA GLY A 255 6.56 -18.00 11.68
C GLY A 255 7.25 -16.70 11.26
N TYR A 256 7.54 -16.50 9.96
CA TYR A 256 8.33 -15.36 9.49
C TYR A 256 7.53 -14.46 8.56
N SER A 257 7.45 -13.16 8.90
CA SER A 257 6.59 -12.15 8.26
C SER A 257 6.72 -12.05 6.73
N LEU A 258 7.87 -12.40 6.15
CA LEU A 258 8.10 -12.41 4.71
C LEU A 258 7.99 -13.78 4.03
N ASN A 259 8.01 -14.89 4.78
CA ASN A 259 7.61 -16.21 4.23
C ASN A 259 6.14 -16.20 3.81
N ASN A 260 5.37 -15.26 4.37
CA ASN A 260 4.03 -15.01 3.90
C ASN A 260 4.02 -14.39 2.50
N SER A 261 5.04 -13.70 1.99
CA SER A 261 5.02 -13.17 0.62
C SER A 261 5.82 -14.07 -0.33
N PRO A 262 5.31 -15.26 -0.73
CA PRO A 262 6.13 -16.31 -1.31
C PRO A 262 6.86 -15.87 -2.58
N GLN A 263 6.20 -15.11 -3.45
CA GLN A 263 6.83 -14.61 -4.67
C GLN A 263 7.95 -13.61 -4.37
N ILE A 264 7.75 -12.70 -3.41
CA ILE A 264 8.75 -11.68 -3.03
C ILE A 264 9.98 -12.33 -2.41
N TRP A 265 9.74 -13.26 -1.49
CA TRP A 265 10.79 -13.99 -0.81
C TRP A 265 11.56 -14.86 -1.80
N GLN A 266 10.88 -15.58 -2.68
CA GLN A 266 11.49 -16.37 -3.74
C GLN A 266 12.39 -15.49 -4.63
N GLU A 267 11.86 -14.41 -5.20
CA GLU A 267 12.65 -13.50 -6.05
C GLU A 267 13.86 -12.92 -5.30
N PHE A 268 13.70 -12.58 -4.02
CA PHE A 268 14.79 -12.09 -3.18
C PHE A 268 15.88 -13.15 -2.96
N ILE A 269 15.50 -14.40 -2.66
CA ILE A 269 16.46 -15.49 -2.43
C ILE A 269 17.15 -15.89 -3.74
N GLU A 270 16.40 -16.06 -4.82
CA GLU A 270 16.95 -16.35 -6.15
C GLU A 270 17.95 -15.28 -6.60
N ASN A 271 17.69 -14.01 -6.28
CA ASN A 271 18.60 -12.91 -6.58
C ASN A 271 19.95 -13.00 -5.84
N ILE A 272 19.98 -13.60 -4.65
CA ILE A 272 21.24 -13.85 -3.92
C ILE A 272 21.90 -15.11 -4.45
N LEU A 273 21.11 -16.18 -4.62
CA LEU A 273 21.58 -17.51 -4.99
C LEU A 273 22.27 -17.52 -6.35
N TYR A 274 21.71 -16.82 -7.35
CA TYR A 274 22.21 -16.84 -8.72
C TYR A 274 23.18 -15.70 -9.08
N ASP A 275 23.66 -14.94 -8.08
CA ASP A 275 24.71 -13.93 -8.23
C ASP A 275 25.90 -14.31 -7.32
N GLU A 276 26.99 -14.77 -7.92
CA GLU A 276 28.18 -15.27 -7.22
C GLU A 276 28.78 -14.21 -6.27
N CYS A 277 28.78 -12.93 -6.66
CA CYS A 277 29.31 -11.86 -5.83
C CYS A 277 28.46 -11.67 -4.57
N LYS A 278 27.14 -11.75 -4.70
CA LYS A 278 26.21 -11.61 -3.56
C LYS A 278 26.22 -12.81 -2.65
N LEU A 279 26.25 -14.02 -3.21
CA LEU A 279 26.34 -15.25 -2.44
C LEU A 279 27.62 -15.26 -1.60
N MET A 280 28.74 -14.86 -2.19
CA MET A 280 30.02 -14.72 -1.49
C MET A 280 29.99 -13.62 -0.43
N ALA A 281 29.39 -12.46 -0.71
CA ALA A 281 29.24 -11.40 0.27
C ALA A 281 28.39 -11.84 1.49
N LEU A 282 27.27 -12.52 1.24
CA LEU A 282 26.44 -13.09 2.29
C LEU A 282 27.20 -14.14 3.10
N TRP A 283 28.00 -14.98 2.44
CA TRP A 283 28.84 -15.97 3.10
C TRP A 283 29.87 -15.34 4.05
N GLU A 284 30.52 -14.24 3.64
CA GLU A 284 31.43 -13.50 4.53
C GLU A 284 30.71 -12.89 5.74
N GLU A 285 29.48 -12.39 5.57
CA GLU A 285 28.67 -11.96 6.72
C GLU A 285 28.35 -13.13 7.66
N VAL A 286 27.91 -14.28 7.14
CA VAL A 286 27.62 -15.48 7.95
C VAL A 286 28.86 -15.96 8.71
N LYS A 287 30.02 -15.99 8.07
CA LYS A 287 31.31 -16.29 8.71
C LYS A 287 31.60 -15.33 9.87
N SER A 288 31.45 -14.03 9.64
CA SER A 288 31.70 -13.02 10.68
C SER A 288 30.75 -13.19 11.88
N ILE A 289 29.48 -13.51 11.61
CA ILE A 289 28.46 -13.76 12.63
C ILE A 289 28.87 -14.98 13.48
N ASN A 290 29.26 -16.08 12.83
CA ASN A 290 29.71 -17.28 13.53
C ASN A 290 30.99 -17.05 14.36
N MET A 291 31.89 -16.18 13.90
CA MET A 291 33.10 -15.81 14.65
C MET A 291 32.82 -14.89 15.84
N SER A 292 31.78 -14.06 15.78
CA SER A 292 31.41 -13.11 16.86
C SER A 292 30.64 -13.73 18.04
N ILE A 293 30.29 -15.03 17.95
CA ILE A 293 29.60 -15.79 19.02
C ILE A 293 30.63 -16.50 19.95
N PHE A 294 31.93 -16.31 19.72
CA PHE A 294 33.03 -16.83 20.53
C PHE A 294 33.75 -15.74 21.33
#